data_AF-A0A183NH06-F1
#
_entry.id   AF-A0A183NH06-F1
#
_cell.length_a   1.000
_cell.length_b   1.000
_cell.length_c   1.000
_cell.angle_alpha   90.00
_cell.angle_beta   90.00
_cell.angle_gamma   90.00
#
_symmetry.space_group_name_H-M   'P 1'
#
loop_
_entity.id
_entity.type
_entity.pdbx_description
1 polymer ?
#
loop_
_entity_poly.entity_id
_entity_poly.type
_entity_poly.pdbx_seq_one_letter_code
_entity_poly.pdbx_strand_id
1 'polypeptide(L)' 'MKRYNLDILVISETHRTQVGQQRLASGELLLYFGYEEENALQTQEVALMLSKQAQNALIGWESQGPIITKA' A
#
# COMPACT_ATOMS: atom_id res chain seq x y z
N MET A 1 1.20 -7.08 12.84
CA MET A 1 0.00 -6.33 13.30
C MET A 1 -0.87 -7.04 14.35
N LYS A 2 -0.84 -8.37 14.45
CA LYS A 2 -1.64 -9.15 15.41
C LYS A 2 -1.53 -8.74 16.89
N ARG A 3 -0.38 -8.21 17.31
CA ARG A 3 -0.15 -7.81 18.72
C ARG A 3 -0.89 -6.53 19.12
N TYR A 4 -1.17 -5.65 18.16
CA TYR A 4 -1.87 -4.37 18.38
C TYR A 4 -3.27 -4.33 17.75
N ASN A 5 -3.73 -5.45 17.19
CA ASN A 5 -5.00 -5.55 16.45
C ASN A 5 -5.16 -4.45 15.38
N LEU A 6 -4.08 -4.11 14.69
CA LEU A 6 -4.09 -3.11 13.62
C LEU A 6 -4.44 -3.77 12.28
N ASP A 7 -5.28 -3.10 11.49
CA ASP A 7 -5.65 -3.53 10.14
C ASP A 7 -4.80 -2.89 9.04
N ILE A 8 -4.39 -1.64 9.27
CA ILE A 8 -3.57 -0.85 8.34
C ILE A 8 -2.47 -0.18 9.16
N LEU A 9 -1.24 -0.23 8.65
CA LEU A 9 -0.08 0.46 9.20
C LEU A 9 0.64 1.21 8.08
N VAL A 10 0.87 2.50 8.29
CA VAL A 10 1.68 3.32 7.36
C VAL A 10 3.10 3.39 7.90
N ILE A 11 4.07 3.05 7.06
CA ILE A 11 5.51 3.17 7.33
C ILE A 11 6.14 4.08 6.28
N SER A 12 6.89 5.09 6.70
CA SER A 12 7.67 5.94 5.80
C SER A 12 9.07 5.33 5.66
N GLU A 13 9.42 4.81 4.49
CA GLU A 13 10.75 4.30 4.20
C GLU A 13 11.57 5.35 3.45
N THR A 14 12.80 5.59 3.91
CA THR A 14 13.67 6.67 3.42
C THR A 14 14.92 6.13 2.72
N HIS A 15 14.81 4.95 2.10
CA HIS A 15 15.94 4.35 1.39
C HIS A 15 15.51 3.32 0.32
N ARG A 16 15.13 3.85 -0.84
CA ARG A 16 15.57 3.39 -2.16
C ARG A 16 15.48 1.87 -2.39
N THR A 17 14.27 1.32 -2.37
CA THR A 17 13.98 0.04 -3.04
C THR A 17 12.60 0.05 -3.66
N GLN A 18 12.58 0.51 -4.91
CA GLN A 18 11.67 0.11 -6.00
C GLN A 18 10.26 -0.35 -5.60
N VAL A 19 9.33 0.60 -5.74
CA VAL A 19 7.90 0.48 -6.11
C VAL A 19 7.42 -0.95 -6.43
N GLY A 20 6.48 -1.45 -5.62
CA GLY A 20 5.81 -2.72 -5.86
C GLY A 20 4.79 -3.12 -4.80
N GLN A 21 4.24 -4.33 -4.96
CA GLN A 21 3.46 -5.01 -3.93
C GLN A 21 4.29 -6.19 -3.41
N GLN A 22 4.53 -6.28 -2.10
CA GLN A 22 5.27 -7.37 -1.49
C GLN A 22 4.42 -8.08 -0.44
N ARG A 23 4.39 -9.41 -0.48
CA ARG A 23 3.69 -10.21 0.53
C ARG A 23 4.67 -10.69 1.59
N LEU A 24 4.41 -10.35 2.85
CA LEU A 24 5.20 -10.84 3.98
C LEU A 24 4.82 -12.28 4.32
N ALA A 25 5.75 -13.03 4.91
CA ALA A 25 5.52 -14.39 5.39
C ALA A 25 4.38 -14.48 6.44
N SER A 26 4.08 -13.36 7.12
CA SER A 26 2.95 -13.20 8.04
C SER A 26 1.57 -13.15 7.36
N GLY A 27 1.54 -13.04 6.03
CA GLY A 27 0.32 -12.85 5.24
C GLY A 27 -0.13 -11.39 5.12
N GLU A 28 0.65 -10.46 5.65
CA GLU A 28 0.45 -9.01 5.48
C GLU A 28 0.96 -8.58 4.09
N LEU A 29 0.28 -7.63 3.45
CA LEU A 29 0.63 -7.09 2.14
C LEU A 29 1.26 -5.71 2.33
N LEU A 30 2.45 -5.52 1.81
CA LEU A 30 3.14 -4.25 1.75
C LEU A 30 2.89 -3.62 0.37
N LEU A 31 2.39 -2.40 0.36
CA LEU A 31 2.16 -1.58 -0.82
C LEU A 31 3.12 -0.40 -0.76
N TYR A 32 4.04 -0.28 -1.71
CA TYR A 32 4.91 0.88 -1.81
C TYR A 32 4.21 1.96 -2.66
N PHE A 33 3.96 3.12 -2.06
CA PHE A 33 3.51 4.33 -2.75
C PHE A 33 4.71 5.28 -2.86
N GLY A 34 5.22 5.46 -4.07
CA GLY A 34 6.21 6.49 -4.35
C GLY A 34 5.51 7.84 -4.42
N TYR A 35 5.80 8.74 -3.49
CA TYR A 35 5.52 10.17 -3.69
C TYR A 35 6.77 10.80 -4.29
N GLU A 36 6.78 10.96 -5.61
CA GLU A 36 7.76 11.79 -6.30
C GLU A 36 7.38 13.25 -6.00
N GLU A 37 7.85 13.77 -4.87
CA GLU A 37 7.77 15.21 -4.65
C GLU A 37 8.74 15.89 -5.63
N GLU A 38 8.17 16.45 -6.71
CA GLU A 38 8.83 17.01 -7.90
C GLU A 38 9.97 18.01 -7.61
N ASN A 39 10.14 18.44 -6.35
CA ASN A 39 11.09 19.48 -5.94
C ASN A 39 12.08 19.09 -4.83
N ALA A 40 12.17 17.83 -4.41
CA ALA A 40 13.14 17.41 -3.39
C ALA A 40 13.95 16.18 -3.81
N LEU A 41 15.26 16.21 -3.53
CA LEU A 41 16.22 15.10 -3.66
C LEU A 41 15.89 13.86 -2.78
N GLN A 42 14.73 13.84 -2.14
CA GLN A 42 14.23 12.72 -1.33
C GLN A 42 12.90 12.25 -1.89
N THR A 43 12.95 11.18 -2.67
CA THR A 43 11.78 10.33 -2.92
C THR A 43 11.39 9.68 -1.59
N GLN A 44 10.34 10.19 -0.93
CA GLN A 44 9.77 9.51 0.23
C GLN A 44 8.90 8.37 -0.29
N GLU A 45 9.35 7.14 -0.06
CA GLU A 45 8.54 5.96 -0.31
C GLU A 45 7.66 5.73 0.93
N VAL A 46 6.35 5.94 0.76
CA VAL A 46 5.38 5.61 1.80
C VAL A 46 4.94 4.18 1.56
N ALA A 47 5.34 3.26 2.42
CA ALA A 47 4.86 1.89 2.40
C ALA A 47 3.65 1.72 3.32
N LEU A 48 2.64 1.01 2.83
CA LEU A 48 1.41 0.69 3.53
C LEU A 48 1.37 -0.81 3.76
N MET A 49 1.30 -1.23 5.03
CA MET A 49 1.17 -2.63 5.41
C MET A 49 -0.29 -2.93 5.75
N LEU A 50 -0.88 -3.90 5.05
CA LEU A 50 -2.28 -4.28 5.14
C LEU A 50 -2.43 -5.68 5.74
N SER A 51 -3.34 -5.83 6.70
CA SER A 51 -3.72 -7.12 7.26
C SER A 51 -4.47 -7.95 6.21
N LYS A 52 -4.58 -9.26 6.42
CA LYS A 52 -5.39 -10.12 5.52
C LYS A 52 -6.85 -9.65 5.44
N GLN A 53 -7.37 -9.10 6.54
CA GLN A 53 -8.72 -8.56 6.60
C GLN A 53 -8.83 -7.25 5.80
N ALA A 54 -7.87 -6.34 5.96
CA ALA A 54 -7.81 -5.11 5.18
C ALA A 54 -7.61 -5.39 3.69
N GLN A 55 -6.80 -6.39 3.32
CA GLN A 55 -6.66 -6.86 1.94
C GLN A 55 -8.00 -7.35 1.37
N ASN A 56 -8.74 -8.18 2.10
CA ASN A 56 -10.05 -8.66 1.67
C ASN A 56 -11.07 -7.51 1.55
N ALA A 57 -10.99 -6.51 2.43
CA ALA A 57 -11.82 -5.31 2.34
C ALA A 57 -11.45 -4.44 1.13
N LEU A 58 -10.16 -4.36 0.78
CA LEU A 58 -9.65 -3.61 -0.39
C LEU A 58 -9.98 -4.32 -1.71
N ILE A 59 -9.91 -5.65 -1.75
CA ILE A 59 -10.32 -6.46 -2.91
C ILE A 59 -11.85 -6.45 -3.04
N GLY A 60 -12.59 -6.48 -1.94
CA GLY A 60 -14.04 -6.26 -1.92
C GLY A 60 -14.46 -4.82 -2.26
N TRP A 61 -13.49 -3.90 -2.35
CA TRP A 61 -13.65 -2.55 -2.88
C TRP A 61 -13.37 -2.50 -4.40
N GLU A 62 -13.52 -3.62 -5.12
CA GLU A 62 -13.77 -3.60 -6.56
C GLU A 62 -14.73 -2.44 -6.86
N SER A 63 -14.21 -1.48 -7.64
CA SER A 63 -14.78 -0.16 -7.88
C SER A 63 -16.31 -0.15 -7.85
N GLN A 64 -16.90 0.36 -6.76
CA GLN A 64 -18.33 0.73 -6.73
C GLN A 64 -18.60 2.01 -7.53
N GLY A 65 -18.06 2.06 -8.75
CA GLY A 65 -18.28 3.09 -9.74
C GLY A 65 -18.03 2.47 -11.11
N PRO A 66 -18.92 2.68 -12.09
CA PRO A 66 -18.73 2.13 -13.42
C PRO A 66 -17.38 2.59 -13.97
N ILE A 67 -16.54 1.63 -14.36
CA ILE A 67 -15.38 1.88 -15.22
C ILE A 67 -15.98 2.40 -16.54
N ILE A 68 -16.02 3.73 -16.70
CA ILE A 68 -16.32 4.36 -17.98
C ILE A 68 -15.04 4.27 -18.82
N THR A 69 -14.76 3.08 -19.36
CA THR A 69 -13.89 2.97 -20.54
C THR A 69 -14.68 3.50 -21.72
N LYS A 70 -14.36 4.72 -22.15
CA LYS A 70 -14.85 5.29 -23.40
C LYS A 70 -14.16 4.54 -24.54
N ALA A 71 -14.97 3.97 -25.44
CA ALA A 71 -14.54 3.30 -26.66
C ALA A 71 -13.87 4.25 -27.66
#